data_AF-A0A965VDR2-F1
#
_entry.id   AF-A0A965VDR2-F1
#
_cell.length_a   1.000
_cell.length_b   1.000
_cell.length_c   1.000
_cell.angle_alpha   90.00
_cell.angle_beta   90.00
_cell.angle_gamma   90.00
#
_symmetry.space_group_name_H-M   'P 1'
#
loop_
_entity.id
_entity.type
_entity.pdbx_description
1 polymer ?
#
loop_
_entity_poly.entity_id
_entity_poly.type
_entity_poly.pdbx_seq_one_letter_code
_entity_poly.pdbx_strand_id
1 'polypeptide(L)'
;LQARFEAVRTGVITSPRDQAALREEIRAMRERVRAGHPSKTQVFDVKHSPGGMVDTEFAVQFLVLAHSHAHPALRANSGNIALLQAAQDAGLLAGDAGADAAQAYRALRQVQHSTRLNEEATHWDWQASSEARAAGLALWTAVFGAGAT
;
A
#
# COMPACT_ATOMS: atom_id res chain seq x y z
N LEU A 1 -1.06 24.43 -16.99
CA LEU A 1 -2.00 23.45 -16.42
C LEU A 1 -1.32 22.57 -15.36
N GLN A 2 -0.21 21.89 -15.67
CA GLN A 2 0.51 21.01 -14.74
C GLN A 2 0.91 21.66 -13.41
N ALA A 3 1.52 22.86 -13.43
CA ALA A 3 1.93 23.54 -12.19
C ALA A 3 0.76 23.86 -11.25
N ARG A 4 -0.40 24.23 -11.79
CA ARG A 4 -1.62 24.49 -11.00
C ARG A 4 -2.17 23.21 -10.38
N PHE A 5 -2.15 22.11 -11.13
CA PHE A 5 -2.55 20.80 -10.60
C PHE A 5 -1.64 20.35 -9.46
N GLU A 6 -0.32 20.45 -9.63
CA GLU A 6 0.64 20.07 -8.60
C GLU A 6 0.52 20.92 -7.33
N ALA A 7 0.24 22.22 -7.47
CA ALA A 7 -0.01 23.11 -6.33
C ALA A 7 -1.25 22.67 -5.53
N VAL A 8 -2.37 22.34 -6.22
CA VAL A 8 -3.58 21.83 -5.57
C VAL A 8 -3.32 20.47 -4.91
N ARG A 9 -2.70 19.53 -5.63
CA ARG A 9 -2.37 18.20 -5.09
C ARG A 9 -1.50 18.31 -3.84
N THR A 10 -0.46 19.13 -3.90
CA THR A 10 0.43 19.38 -2.76
C THR A 10 -0.34 19.95 -1.59
N GLY A 11 -1.16 20.99 -1.80
CA GLY A 11 -1.98 21.57 -0.74
C GLY A 11 -2.91 20.56 -0.07
N VAL A 12 -3.55 19.68 -0.85
CA VAL A 12 -4.40 18.61 -0.32
C VAL A 12 -3.60 17.60 0.50
N ILE A 13 -2.50 17.05 -0.03
CA ILE A 13 -1.74 15.99 0.68
C ILE A 13 -1.00 16.52 1.90
N THR A 14 -0.64 17.81 1.95
CA THR A 14 0.02 18.43 3.11
C THR A 14 -0.94 19.07 4.10
N SER A 15 -2.26 19.03 3.86
CA SER A 15 -3.25 19.58 4.79
C SER A 15 -3.14 18.89 6.17
N PRO A 16 -3.23 19.64 7.30
CA PRO A 16 -3.23 19.06 8.63
C PRO A 16 -4.36 18.05 8.82
N ARG A 17 -4.08 16.93 9.50
CA ARG A 17 -5.04 15.87 9.79
C ARG A 17 -4.82 15.33 11.19
N ASP A 18 -5.90 14.90 11.84
CA ASP A 18 -5.80 13.99 12.97
C ASP A 18 -5.37 12.61 12.43
N GLN A 19 -4.16 12.18 12.77
CA GLN A 19 -3.61 10.92 12.27
C GLN A 19 -4.35 9.70 12.81
N ALA A 20 -4.90 9.77 14.02
CA ALA A 20 -5.64 8.65 14.59
C ALA A 20 -6.97 8.47 13.86
N ALA A 21 -7.72 9.56 13.65
CA ALA A 21 -8.96 9.53 12.88
C ALA A 21 -8.72 9.07 11.43
N LEU A 22 -7.69 9.61 10.77
CA LEU A 22 -7.31 9.21 9.42
C LEU A 22 -6.98 7.71 9.31
N ARG A 23 -6.25 7.16 10.30
CA ARG A 23 -5.89 5.74 10.33
C ARG A 23 -7.14 4.87 10.34
N GLU A 24 -8.11 5.19 11.19
CA GLU A 24 -9.38 4.46 11.29
C GLU A 24 -10.23 4.60 10.03
N GLU A 25 -10.30 5.79 9.43
CA GLU A 25 -11.04 6.01 8.18
C GLU A 25 -10.48 5.17 7.02
N ILE A 26 -9.16 5.16 6.84
CA ILE A 26 -8.50 4.39 5.79
C ILE A 26 -8.66 2.89 6.02
N ARG A 27 -8.51 2.42 7.26
CA ARG A 27 -8.76 1.01 7.63
C ARG A 27 -10.20 0.62 7.33
N ALA A 28 -11.18 1.40 7.76
CA ALA A 28 -12.60 1.13 7.52
C ALA A 28 -12.97 1.16 6.03
N MET A 29 -12.32 2.02 5.24
CA MET A 29 -12.47 2.01 3.78
C MET A 29 -11.88 0.74 3.18
N ARG A 30 -10.70 0.30 3.63
CA ARG A 30 -10.08 -0.93 3.12
C ARG A 30 -10.94 -2.16 3.38
N GLU A 31 -11.53 -2.26 4.57
CA GLU A 31 -12.41 -3.37 4.93
C GLU A 31 -13.68 -3.42 4.08
N ARG A 32 -14.27 -2.26 3.77
CA ARG A 32 -15.39 -2.19 2.81
C ARG A 32 -15.01 -2.71 1.42
N VAL A 33 -13.81 -2.36 0.93
CA VAL A 33 -13.30 -2.89 -0.34
C VAL A 33 -13.07 -4.40 -0.26
N ARG A 34 -12.58 -4.91 0.88
CA ARG A 34 -12.32 -6.33 1.13
C ARG A 34 -13.62 -7.15 1.08
N ALA A 35 -14.67 -6.66 1.73
CA ALA A 35 -15.99 -7.29 1.75
C ALA A 35 -16.60 -7.48 0.34
N GLY A 36 -16.28 -6.59 -0.61
CA GLY A 36 -16.72 -6.71 -2.00
C GLY A 36 -15.91 -7.71 -2.85
N HIS A 37 -14.80 -8.25 -2.33
CA HIS A 37 -13.87 -9.12 -3.07
C HIS A 37 -13.51 -10.37 -2.23
N PRO A 38 -14.48 -11.27 -1.97
CA PRO A 38 -14.23 -12.47 -1.18
C PRO A 38 -13.17 -13.35 -1.83
N SER A 39 -12.13 -13.71 -1.06
CA SER A 39 -11.03 -14.56 -1.52
C SER A 39 -11.36 -16.04 -1.35
N LYS A 40 -10.93 -16.89 -2.28
CA LYS A 40 -11.05 -18.35 -2.15
C LYS A 40 -9.95 -18.88 -1.23
N THR A 41 -10.27 -19.85 -0.38
CA THR A 41 -9.26 -20.59 0.40
C THR A 41 -8.26 -21.26 -0.53
N GLN A 42 -6.96 -21.13 -0.24
CA GLN A 42 -5.81 -21.71 -0.97
C GLN A 42 -5.28 -20.94 -2.20
N VAL A 43 -5.88 -19.81 -2.56
CA VAL A 43 -5.36 -18.97 -3.66
C VAL A 43 -5.09 -17.57 -3.15
N PHE A 44 -3.94 -17.02 -3.50
CA PHE A 44 -3.61 -15.64 -3.20
C PHE A 44 -4.10 -14.74 -4.35
N ASP A 45 -5.14 -13.94 -4.09
CA ASP A 45 -5.52 -12.86 -4.99
C ASP A 45 -4.51 -11.73 -4.81
N VAL A 46 -3.68 -11.54 -5.84
CA VAL A 46 -2.58 -10.58 -5.88
C VAL A 46 -3.02 -9.17 -5.48
N LYS A 47 -4.26 -8.79 -5.78
CA LYS A 47 -4.81 -7.48 -5.45
C LYS A 47 -5.44 -7.46 -4.07
N HIS A 48 -6.39 -8.36 -3.83
CA HIS A 48 -7.37 -8.20 -2.76
C HIS A 48 -7.12 -9.05 -1.52
N SER A 49 -6.29 -10.09 -1.60
CA SER A 49 -5.92 -10.88 -0.43
C SER A 49 -5.16 -10.04 0.61
N PRO A 50 -5.23 -10.39 1.91
CA PRO A 50 -4.41 -9.77 2.94
C PRO A 50 -2.93 -9.77 2.58
N GLY A 51 -2.27 -8.61 2.66
CA GLY A 51 -0.88 -8.42 2.20
C GLY A 51 -0.72 -8.25 0.68
N GLY A 52 -1.82 -8.16 -0.06
CA GLY A 52 -1.83 -7.91 -1.49
C GLY A 52 -1.57 -6.44 -1.86
N MET A 53 -1.70 -6.16 -3.16
CA MET A 53 -1.41 -4.82 -3.70
C MET A 53 -2.28 -3.73 -3.09
N VAL A 54 -3.57 -4.00 -2.87
CA VAL A 54 -4.51 -3.00 -2.36
C VAL A 54 -4.19 -2.64 -0.91
N ASP A 55 -3.73 -3.59 -0.09
CA ASP A 55 -3.28 -3.30 1.28
C ASP A 55 -2.07 -2.36 1.26
N THR A 56 -1.12 -2.61 0.35
CA THR A 56 0.07 -1.75 0.16
C THR A 56 -0.33 -0.34 -0.30
N GLU A 57 -1.26 -0.22 -1.24
CA GLU A 57 -1.75 1.06 -1.75
C GLU A 57 -2.42 1.90 -0.67
N PHE A 58 -3.25 1.28 0.18
CA PHE A 58 -3.89 1.94 1.31
C PHE A 58 -2.87 2.38 2.37
N ALA A 59 -1.87 1.55 2.66
CA ALA A 59 -0.78 1.91 3.57
C ALA A 59 0.02 3.11 3.06
N VAL A 60 0.38 3.14 1.77
CA VAL A 60 1.06 4.28 1.14
C VAL A 60 0.19 5.54 1.17
N GLN A 61 -1.10 5.42 0.88
CA GLN A 61 -2.03 6.55 0.96
C GLN A 61 -2.09 7.15 2.37
N PHE A 62 -2.16 6.31 3.40
CA PHE A 62 -2.07 6.77 4.78
C PHE A 62 -0.75 7.50 5.02
N LEU A 63 0.39 6.90 4.67
CA LEU A 63 1.71 7.48 4.89
C LEU A 63 1.83 8.87 4.24
N VAL A 64 1.38 8.99 2.99
CA VAL A 64 1.36 10.28 2.27
C VAL A 64 0.47 11.29 2.99
N LEU A 65 -0.77 10.95 3.32
CA LEU A 65 -1.73 11.90 3.92
C LEU A 65 -1.38 12.30 5.36
N ALA A 66 -0.74 11.40 6.11
CA ALA A 66 -0.34 11.62 7.50
C ALA A 66 0.98 12.39 7.61
N HIS A 67 1.93 12.17 6.69
CA HIS A 67 3.31 12.60 6.88
C HIS A 67 3.84 13.59 5.82
N SER A 68 3.15 13.82 4.69
CA SER A 68 3.65 14.72 3.63
C SER A 68 3.87 16.16 4.08
N HIS A 69 3.17 16.62 5.14
CA HIS A 69 3.43 17.94 5.72
C HIS A 69 4.88 18.03 6.24
N ALA A 70 5.30 17.05 7.06
CA ALA A 70 6.62 17.02 7.68
C ALA A 70 7.72 16.43 6.78
N HIS A 71 7.37 15.57 5.82
CA HIS A 71 8.32 14.84 4.98
C HIS A 71 8.11 15.16 3.50
N PRO A 72 8.85 16.14 2.93
CA PRO A 72 8.68 16.56 1.54
C PRO A 72 8.88 15.45 0.50
N ALA A 73 9.70 14.44 0.80
CA ALA A 73 9.92 13.29 -0.09
C ALA A 73 8.63 12.51 -0.42
N LEU A 74 7.65 12.49 0.49
CA LEU A 74 6.35 11.85 0.28
C LEU A 74 5.40 12.65 -0.61
N ARG A 75 5.75 13.90 -0.94
CA ARG A 75 4.93 14.73 -1.83
C ARG A 75 5.08 14.34 -3.29
N ALA A 76 6.13 13.60 -3.67
CA ALA A 76 6.37 13.24 -5.05
C ALA A 76 5.25 12.34 -5.61
N ASN A 77 4.86 12.57 -6.87
CA ASN A 77 3.97 11.65 -7.59
C ASN A 77 4.81 10.57 -8.29
N SER A 78 5.45 9.70 -7.51
CA SER A 78 6.50 8.76 -7.96
C SER A 78 6.10 7.28 -7.89
N GLY A 79 4.86 6.97 -7.51
CA GLY A 79 4.34 5.61 -7.38
C GLY A 79 4.72 4.91 -6.07
N ASN A 80 4.03 3.79 -5.78
CA ASN A 80 4.08 3.16 -4.45
C ASN A 80 5.47 2.69 -4.03
N ILE A 81 6.27 2.14 -4.96
CA ILE A 81 7.62 1.65 -4.66
C ILE A 81 8.51 2.80 -4.15
N ALA A 82 8.53 3.92 -4.87
CA ALA A 82 9.34 5.08 -4.49
C ALA A 82 8.82 5.73 -3.20
N LEU A 83 7.50 5.75 -2.99
CA LEU A 83 6.90 6.30 -1.77
C LEU A 83 7.17 5.43 -0.54
N LEU A 84 7.20 4.10 -0.69
CA LEU A 84 7.59 3.18 0.39
C LEU A 84 9.05 3.37 0.79
N GLN A 85 9.94 3.52 -0.18
CA GLN A 85 11.35 3.81 0.06
C GLN A 85 11.53 5.18 0.74
N ALA A 86 10.84 6.21 0.27
CA ALA A 86 10.85 7.51 0.92
C ALA A 86 10.32 7.47 2.37
N ALA A 87 9.31 6.65 2.66
CA ALA A 87 8.79 6.46 4.01
C ALA A 87 9.79 5.71 4.91
N GLN A 88 10.46 4.70 4.37
CA GLN A 88 11.54 3.96 5.04
C GLN A 88 12.70 4.89 5.39
N ASP A 89 13.21 5.65 4.42
CA ASP A 89 14.32 6.59 4.59
C ASP A 89 13.99 7.72 5.58
N ALA A 90 12.71 8.08 5.68
CA ALA A 90 12.19 9.04 6.66
C ALA A 90 12.03 8.49 8.08
N GLY A 91 12.29 7.19 8.31
CA GLY A 91 12.15 6.52 9.61
C GLY A 91 10.69 6.32 10.04
N LEU A 92 9.74 6.35 9.10
CA LEU A 92 8.31 6.19 9.39
C LEU A 92 7.88 4.72 9.52
N LEU A 93 8.75 3.80 9.13
CA LEU A 93 8.53 2.35 9.14
C LEU A 93 9.64 1.69 9.95
N ALA A 94 9.27 0.71 10.77
CA ALA A 94 10.22 -0.02 11.61
C ALA A 94 10.93 -1.14 10.83
N GLY A 95 12.19 -1.39 11.18
CA GLY A 95 13.01 -2.40 10.52
C GLY A 95 13.14 -2.11 9.01
N ASP A 96 12.98 -3.14 8.19
CA ASP A 96 13.06 -3.06 6.72
C ASP A 96 11.68 -3.08 6.03
N ALA A 97 10.59 -2.86 6.79
CA ALA A 97 9.23 -3.06 6.31
C ALA A 97 8.89 -2.30 5.02
N GLY A 98 9.41 -1.08 4.84
CA GLY A 98 9.21 -0.31 3.61
C GLY A 98 9.99 -0.85 2.41
N ALA A 99 11.25 -1.28 2.63
CA ALA A 99 12.08 -1.87 1.58
C ALA A 99 11.52 -3.22 1.11
N ASP A 100 11.17 -4.09 2.06
CA ASP A 100 10.58 -5.40 1.79
C ASP A 100 9.25 -5.28 1.07
N ALA A 101 8.38 -4.37 1.52
CA ALA A 101 7.10 -4.14 0.85
C ALA A 101 7.25 -3.54 -0.55
N ALA A 102 8.28 -2.73 -0.80
CA ALA A 102 8.56 -2.21 -2.13
C ALA A 102 8.98 -3.34 -3.10
N GLN A 103 9.79 -4.29 -2.62
CA GLN A 103 10.15 -5.49 -3.40
C GLN A 103 8.94 -6.39 -3.63
N ALA A 104 8.14 -6.65 -2.59
CA ALA A 104 6.93 -7.44 -2.68
C ALA A 104 5.93 -6.83 -3.68
N TYR A 105 5.67 -5.52 -3.60
CA TYR A 105 4.76 -4.83 -4.52
C TYR A 105 5.24 -4.92 -5.98
N ARG A 106 6.57 -4.91 -6.22
CA ARG A 106 7.13 -5.14 -7.57
C ARG A 106 6.80 -6.54 -8.08
N ALA A 107 6.97 -7.58 -7.25
CA ALA A 107 6.64 -8.95 -7.62
C ALA A 107 5.13 -9.11 -7.90
N LEU A 108 4.28 -8.54 -7.05
CA LEU A 108 2.83 -8.52 -7.23
C LEU A 108 2.42 -7.86 -8.55
N ARG A 109 3.03 -6.71 -8.89
CA ARG A 109 2.80 -6.01 -10.16
C ARG A 109 3.22 -6.86 -11.37
N GLN A 110 4.32 -7.61 -11.26
CA GLN A 110 4.77 -8.52 -12.32
C GLN A 110 3.75 -9.63 -12.55
N VAL A 111 3.27 -10.29 -11.49
CA VAL A 111 2.23 -11.32 -11.59
C VAL A 111 0.93 -10.75 -12.16
N GLN A 112 0.49 -9.58 -11.67
CA GLN A 112 -0.70 -8.90 -12.21
C GLN A 112 -0.57 -8.62 -13.71
N HIS A 113 0.62 -8.19 -14.15
CA HIS A 113 0.85 -7.89 -15.55
C HIS A 113 0.82 -9.16 -16.41
N SER A 114 1.46 -10.24 -15.96
CA SER A 114 1.48 -11.51 -16.71
C SER A 114 0.09 -12.14 -16.83
N THR A 115 -0.70 -12.18 -15.74
CA THR A 115 -2.04 -12.79 -15.80
C THR A 115 -2.99 -11.97 -16.68
N ARG A 116 -2.86 -10.63 -16.70
CA ARG A 116 -3.66 -9.77 -17.58
C ARG A 116 -3.40 -10.03 -19.06
N LEU A 117 -2.15 -10.34 -19.43
CA LEU A 117 -1.80 -10.66 -20.82
C LEU A 117 -2.36 -12.03 -21.26
N ASN A 118 -2.58 -12.92 -20.30
CA ASN A 118 -3.10 -14.27 -20.55
C ASN A 118 -4.63 -14.37 -20.42
N GLU A 119 -5.33 -13.26 -20.12
CA GLU A 119 -6.77 -13.25 -19.76
C GLU A 119 -7.12 -14.15 -18.57
N GLU A 120 -6.14 -14.40 -17.70
CA GLU A 120 -6.27 -15.26 -16.53
C GLU A 120 -6.65 -14.46 -15.28
N ALA A 121 -7.24 -15.14 -14.30
CA ALA A 121 -7.44 -14.56 -12.97
C ALA A 121 -6.09 -14.16 -12.35
N THR A 122 -6.06 -13.04 -11.61
CA THR A 122 -4.87 -12.51 -10.91
C THR A 122 -4.50 -13.35 -9.67
N HIS A 123 -4.36 -14.65 -9.87
CA HIS A 123 -4.12 -15.63 -8.84
C HIS A 123 -2.65 -16.01 -8.82
N TRP A 124 -2.08 -16.02 -7.63
CA TRP A 124 -0.77 -16.57 -7.37
C TRP A 124 -0.90 -17.73 -6.40
N ASP A 125 -0.11 -18.78 -6.62
CA ASP A 125 -0.01 -19.89 -5.69
C ASP A 125 0.30 -19.38 -4.26
N TRP A 126 -0.44 -19.88 -3.28
CA TRP A 126 -0.40 -19.38 -1.91
C TRP A 126 0.94 -19.61 -1.20
N GLN A 127 1.63 -20.70 -1.54
CA GLN A 127 2.95 -21.01 -0.97
C GLN A 127 4.03 -20.17 -1.64
N ALA A 128 3.98 -20.06 -2.97
CA ALA A 128 4.89 -19.20 -3.74
C ALA A 128 4.74 -17.71 -3.39
N SER A 129 3.54 -17.26 -3.03
CA SER A 129 3.29 -15.87 -2.62
C SER A 129 3.63 -15.57 -1.16
N SER A 130 4.13 -16.55 -0.39
CA SER A 130 4.24 -16.44 1.07
C SER A 130 5.13 -15.28 1.53
N GLU A 131 6.28 -15.08 0.90
CA GLU A 131 7.21 -13.98 1.23
C GLU A 131 6.60 -12.62 0.90
N ALA A 132 6.06 -12.46 -0.32
CA ALA A 132 5.43 -11.20 -0.74
C ALA A 132 4.22 -10.87 0.14
N ARG A 133 3.41 -11.87 0.49
CA ARG A 133 2.28 -11.72 1.42
C ARG A 133 2.76 -11.29 2.81
N ALA A 134 3.79 -11.93 3.34
CA ALA A 134 4.34 -11.61 4.65
C ALA A 134 4.86 -10.17 4.72
N ALA A 135 5.58 -9.71 3.69
CA ALA A 135 6.05 -8.33 3.59
C ALA A 135 4.89 -7.31 3.55
N GLY A 136 3.84 -7.58 2.75
CA GLY A 136 2.64 -6.73 2.70
C GLY A 136 1.90 -6.67 4.04
N LEU A 137 1.78 -7.80 4.75
CA LEU A 137 1.19 -7.87 6.08
C LEU A 137 2.03 -7.15 7.15
N ALA A 138 3.36 -7.23 7.04
CA ALA A 138 4.29 -6.54 7.93
C ALA A 138 4.17 -5.02 7.75
N LEU A 139 4.13 -4.53 6.51
CA LEU A 139 3.84 -3.12 6.22
C LEU A 139 2.49 -2.68 6.80
N TRP A 140 1.45 -3.47 6.56
CA TRP A 140 0.10 -3.17 7.08
C TRP A 140 0.10 -3.05 8.61
N THR A 141 0.77 -3.99 9.29
CA THR A 141 0.92 -3.97 10.74
C THR A 141 1.73 -2.78 11.23
N ALA A 142 2.80 -2.40 10.53
CA ALA A 142 3.62 -1.24 10.87
C ALA A 142 2.81 0.07 10.79
N VAL A 143 1.88 0.17 9.83
CA VAL A 143 1.09 1.38 9.59
C VAL A 143 -0.18 1.46 10.44
N PHE A 144 -0.89 0.33 10.59
CA PHE A 144 -2.22 0.27 11.21
C PHE A 144 -2.26 -0.45 12.57
N GLY A 145 -1.17 -1.10 12.98
CA GLY A 145 -1.07 -1.84 14.25
C GLY A 145 -1.42 -3.33 14.14
N ALA A 146 -1.19 -4.07 15.24
CA ALA A 146 -1.47 -5.50 15.32
C ALA A 146 -2.97 -5.81 15.28
N GLY A 147 -3.35 -6.93 14.63
CA GLY A 147 -4.75 -7.36 14.49
C GLY A 147 -5.54 -6.68 13.38
N ALA A 148 -4.85 -6.03 12.43
CA ALA A 148 -5.47 -5.32 11.32
C ALA A 148 -5.73 -6.19 10.08
N THR A 149 -5.49 -7.50 10.13
CA THR A 149 -5.54 -8.43 8.99
C THR A 149 -6.93 -8.97 8.69
#